data_AF-A0A9Y2MY15-F1
#
_entry.id   AF-A0A9Y2MY15-F1
#
_cell.length_a   1.000
_cell.length_b   1.000
_cell.length_c   1.000
_cell.angle_alpha   90.00
_cell.angle_beta   90.00
_cell.angle_gamma   90.00
#
_symmetry.space_group_name_H-M   'P 1'
#
loop_
_entity.id
_entity.type
_entity.pdbx_description
1 polymer ?
#
loop_
_entity_poly.entity_id
_entity_poly.type
_entity_poly.pdbx_seq_one_letter_code
_entity_poly.pdbx_strand_id
1 'polypeptide(L)'
;MFSVPELRAKVMDNYVSGITMLVELAAGRTGRTPGDFEVRNWAGAVVGVILSAAPAAAADQSVDFVALLERAFTHLEEGLPL
;
A
#
# COMPACT_ATOMS: atom_id res chain seq x y z
N MET A 1 16.15 5.12 -6.12
CA MET A 1 15.46 5.75 -4.97
C MET A 1 15.95 5.25 -3.60
N PHE A 2 16.40 3.99 -3.45
CA PHE A 2 16.74 3.41 -2.13
C PHE A 2 18.23 3.40 -1.73
N SER A 3 19.12 4.04 -2.49
CA SER A 3 20.58 4.03 -2.24
C SER A 3 21.01 4.94 -1.08
N VAL A 4 20.23 5.97 -0.76
CA VAL A 4 20.51 6.92 0.34
C VAL A 4 19.75 6.46 1.60
N PRO A 5 20.43 6.09 2.69
CA PRO A 5 19.80 5.55 3.90
C PRO A 5 18.74 6.47 4.51
N GLU A 6 19.01 7.77 4.58
CA GLU A 6 18.15 8.79 5.17
C GLU A 6 16.87 8.94 4.36
N LEU A 7 16.99 8.91 3.03
CA LEU A 7 15.85 8.98 2.12
C LEU A 7 14.98 7.72 2.25
N ARG A 8 15.61 6.54 2.41
CA ARG A 8 14.89 5.29 2.65
C ARG A 8 14.11 5.34 3.96
N ALA A 9 14.70 5.82 5.05
CA ALA A 9 14.01 5.96 6.33
C ALA A 9 12.79 6.88 6.21
N LYS A 10 12.97 8.04 5.58
CA LYS A 10 11.89 9.01 5.37
C LYS A 10 10.74 8.44 4.52
N VAL A 11 11.08 7.65 3.50
CA VAL A 11 10.11 6.97 2.66
C VAL A 11 9.33 5.92 3.46
N MET A 12 9.98 5.19 4.37
CA MET A 12 9.30 4.25 5.27
C MET A 12 8.35 4.96 6.26
N ASP A 13 8.75 6.10 6.81
CA ASP A 13 7.87 6.91 7.67
C ASP A 13 6.59 7.33 6.93
N ASN A 14 6.72 7.72 5.67
CA ASN A 14 5.57 8.08 4.84
C ASN A 14 4.63 6.88 4.63
N TYR A 15 5.17 5.67 4.48
CA TYR A 15 4.34 4.46 4.36
C TYR A 15 3.61 4.14 5.66
N VAL A 16 4.29 4.23 6.80
CA VAL A 16 3.66 4.04 8.12
C VAL A 16 2.52 5.05 8.31
N SER A 17 2.74 6.32 7.95
CA SER A 17 1.71 7.35 8.01
C SER A 17 0.52 7.04 7.09
N GLY A 18 0.76 6.54 5.87
CA GLY A 18 -0.29 6.10 4.95
C GLY A 18 -1.11 4.93 5.50
N ILE A 19 -0.46 3.95 6.13
CA ILE A 19 -1.14 2.83 6.80
C ILE A 19 -2.04 3.37 7.92
N THR A 20 -1.52 4.25 8.78
CA THR A 20 -2.32 4.85 9.87
C THR A 20 -3.56 5.57 9.34
N MET A 21 -3.43 6.33 8.25
CA MET A 21 -4.57 7.00 7.61
C MET A 21 -5.63 6.00 7.14
N LEU A 22 -5.22 4.93 6.48
CA LEU A 22 -6.15 3.88 6.00
C LEU A 22 -6.81 3.13 7.15
N VAL A 23 -6.09 2.88 8.24
CA VAL A 23 -6.64 2.26 9.46
C VAL A 23 -7.78 3.10 10.02
N GLU A 24 -7.58 4.40 10.22
CA GLU A 24 -8.60 5.30 10.76
C GLU A 24 -9.84 5.36 9.84
N LEU A 25 -9.63 5.47 8.53
CA LEU A 25 -10.71 5.52 7.55
C LEU A 25 -11.51 4.21 7.49
N ALA A 26 -10.82 3.06 7.49
CA ALA A 26 -11.47 1.76 7.43
C ALA A 26 -12.22 1.44 8.73
N ALA A 27 -11.63 1.77 9.88
CA ALA A 27 -12.29 1.64 11.18
C ALA A 27 -13.62 2.42 11.19
N GLY A 28 -13.58 3.70 10.81
CA GLY A 28 -14.77 4.55 10.74
C GLY A 28 -15.84 4.05 9.77
N ARG A 29 -15.45 3.52 8.61
CA ARG A 29 -16.38 2.98 7.59
C ARG A 29 -17.03 1.65 7.97
N THR A 30 -16.33 0.84 8.76
CA THR A 30 -16.76 -0.53 9.10
C THR A 30 -17.34 -0.65 10.51
N GLY A 31 -17.33 0.44 11.30
CA GLY A 31 -17.74 0.42 12.71
C GLY A 31 -16.78 -0.37 13.60
N ARG A 32 -15.53 -0.56 13.15
CA ARG A 32 -14.47 -1.29 13.85
C ARG A 32 -13.55 -0.35 14.61
N THR A 33 -12.67 -0.89 15.44
CA THR A 33 -11.67 -0.09 16.17
C THR A 33 -10.37 -0.01 15.36
N PRO A 34 -9.65 1.13 15.34
CA PRO A 34 -8.31 1.23 14.73
C PRO A 34 -7.26 0.23 15.27
N GLY A 35 -7.53 -0.34 16.45
CA GLY A 35 -6.71 -1.39 17.07
C GLY A 35 -6.96 -2.79 16.52
N ASP A 36 -8.05 -3.00 15.79
CA ASP A 36 -8.47 -4.33 15.33
C ASP A 36 -7.44 -4.90 14.35
N PHE A 37 -7.11 -6.19 14.55
CA PHE A 37 -6.10 -6.88 13.76
C PHE A 37 -6.45 -6.84 12.27
N GLU A 38 -7.71 -7.12 11.91
CA GLU A 38 -8.15 -7.18 10.52
C GLU A 38 -8.08 -5.81 9.83
N VAL A 39 -8.39 -4.72 10.54
CA VAL A 39 -8.32 -3.35 9.99
C VAL A 39 -6.86 -2.99 9.69
N ARG A 40 -5.96 -3.28 10.64
CA ARG A 40 -4.52 -3.02 10.48
C ARG A 40 -3.90 -3.86 9.38
N ASN A 41 -4.26 -5.14 9.32
CA ASN A 41 -3.73 -6.06 8.31
C ASN A 41 -4.22 -5.70 6.90
N TRP A 42 -5.50 -5.31 6.77
CA TRP A 42 -6.06 -4.80 5.52
C TRP A 42 -5.33 -3.53 5.05
N ALA A 43 -5.15 -2.53 5.92
CA ALA A 43 -4.46 -1.30 5.56
C ALA A 43 -3.00 -1.54 5.15
N GLY A 44 -2.30 -2.43 5.86
CA GLY A 44 -0.95 -2.86 5.52
C GLY A 44 -0.89 -3.55 4.15
N ALA A 45 -1.86 -4.43 3.85
CA ALA A 45 -1.94 -5.12 2.55
C ALA A 45 -2.16 -4.14 1.39
N VAL A 46 -3.09 -3.19 1.54
CA VAL A 46 -3.35 -2.14 0.53
C VAL A 46 -2.07 -1.36 0.21
N VAL A 47 -1.34 -0.90 1.23
CA VAL A 47 -0.08 -0.18 1.04
C VAL A 47 0.99 -1.09 0.43
N GLY A 48 1.11 -2.33 0.89
CA GLY A 48 2.07 -3.29 0.34
C GLY A 48 1.88 -3.55 -1.15
N VAL A 49 0.64 -3.66 -1.62
CA VAL A 49 0.30 -3.85 -3.03
C VAL A 49 0.70 -2.62 -3.86
N ILE A 50 0.42 -1.41 -3.39
CA ILE A 50 0.87 -0.16 -4.03
C ILE A 50 2.40 -0.12 -4.14
N LEU A 51 3.10 -0.52 -3.08
CA LEU A 51 4.57 -0.57 -3.06
C LEU A 51 5.14 -1.61 -4.01
N SER A 52 4.43 -2.70 -4.28
CA SER A 52 4.87 -3.71 -5.22
C SER A 52 4.81 -3.22 -6.68
N ALA A 53 3.86 -2.33 -7.01
CA ALA A 53 3.70 -1.76 -8.33
C ALA A 53 4.68 -0.61 -8.63
N ALA A 54 5.13 0.12 -7.60
CA ALA A 54 5.94 1.33 -7.76
C ALA A 54 7.31 1.13 -8.46
N PRO A 55 8.09 0.06 -8.20
CA PRO A 55 9.37 -0.15 -8.87
C PRO A 55 9.27 -0.32 -10.39
N ALA A 56 8.21 -0.97 -10.88
CA ALA A 56 8.01 -1.20 -12.31
C ALA A 56 7.79 0.12 -13.05
N ALA A 57 6.91 0.97 -12.54
CA ALA A 57 6.66 2.30 -13.12
C ALA A 57 7.85 3.27 -12.95
N ALA A 58 8.64 3.11 -11.89
CA ALA A 58 9.86 3.91 -11.70
C ALA A 58 10.99 3.52 -12.66
N ALA A 59 11.03 2.25 -13.10
CA ALA A 59 12.05 1.75 -14.02
C ALA A 59 11.72 2.04 -15.49
N ASP A 60 10.43 2.10 -15.84
CA ASP A 60 9.97 2.32 -17.20
C ASP A 60 8.75 3.26 -17.23
N GLN A 61 8.93 4.46 -17.80
CA GLN A 61 7.89 5.48 -17.90
C GLN A 61 6.81 5.14 -18.94
N SER A 62 7.01 4.12 -19.77
CA SER A 62 5.99 3.61 -20.69
C SER A 62 4.97 2.70 -20.01
N VAL A 63 5.25 2.26 -18.78
CA VAL A 63 4.32 1.47 -17.97
C VAL A 63 3.15 2.36 -17.56
N ASP A 64 1.95 1.91 -17.94
CA ASP A 64 0.72 2.48 -17.42
C ASP A 64 0.58 2.10 -15.93
N PHE A 65 1.02 3.01 -15.07
CA PHE A 65 0.98 2.83 -13.62
C PHE A 65 -0.45 2.70 -13.09
N VAL A 66 -1.43 3.36 -13.73
CA VAL A 66 -2.84 3.27 -13.30
C VAL A 66 -3.37 1.88 -13.59
N ALA A 67 -3.15 1.35 -14.80
CA ALA A 67 -3.53 0.00 -15.15
C ALA A 67 -2.83 -1.06 -14.28
N LEU A 68 -1.56 -0.82 -13.92
CA LEU A 68 -0.82 -1.70 -13.02
C LEU A 68 -1.41 -1.71 -11.61
N LEU A 69 -1.77 -0.54 -11.07
CA LEU A 69 -2.44 -0.42 -9.76
C LEU A 69 -3.82 -1.09 -9.76
N GLU A 70 -4.59 -0.91 -10.84
CA GLU A 70 -5.89 -1.56 -10.99
C GLU A 70 -5.75 -3.08 -10.90
N ARG A 71 -4.84 -3.66 -11.69
CA ARG A 71 -4.55 -5.11 -11.64
C ARG A 71 -4.09 -5.55 -10.25
N ALA A 72 -3.28 -4.74 -9.58
CA ALA A 72 -2.76 -5.06 -8.25
C ALA A 72 -3.89 -5.06 -7.19
N PHE A 73 -4.85 -4.13 -7.28
CA PHE A 73 -6.02 -4.12 -6.41
C PHE A 73 -6.99 -5.25 -6.70
N THR A 74 -7.25 -5.59 -7.97
CA THR A 74 -8.05 -6.80 -8.30
C THR A 74 -7.44 -8.05 -7.68
N HIS A 75 -6.12 -8.22 -7.80
CA HIS A 75 -5.41 -9.34 -7.21
C HIS A 75 -5.52 -9.38 -5.67
N LEU A 76 -5.51 -8.21 -5.02
CA LEU A 76 -5.73 -8.09 -3.57
C LEU A 76 -7.16 -8.48 -3.18
N GLU A 77 -8.17 -8.03 -3.93
CA GLU A 77 -9.58 -8.36 -3.71
C GLU A 77 -9.86 -9.86 -3.85
N GLU A 78 -9.16 -10.53 -4.76
CA GLU A 78 -9.23 -11.99 -4.96
C GLU A 78 -8.49 -12.79 -3.88
N GLY A 79 -7.76 -12.13 -2.97
CA GLY A 79 -7.03 -12.78 -1.88
C GLY A 79 -5.60 -13.21 -2.23
N LEU A 80 -4.98 -12.55 -3.20
CA LEU A 80 -3.57 -12.76 -3.62
C LEU A 80 -3.24 -14.20 -4.09
N PRO A 81 -3.98 -14.80 -5.05
CA PRO A 81 -3.69 -16.14 -5.57
C PRO A 81 -2.40 -16.22 -6.42
N LEU A 82 -1.52 -17.18 -6.13
CA LEU A 82 -0.23 -17.35 -6.86
C LEU A 82 -0.37 -18.14 -8.17
#